data_AF-A0AAN9D198-F1
#
_entry.id   AF-A0AAN9D198-F1
#
_cell.length_a   1.000
_cell.length_b   1.000
_cell.length_c   1.000
_cell.angle_alpha   90.00
_cell.angle_beta   90.00
_cell.angle_gamma   90.00
#
_symmetry.space_group_name_H-M   'P 1'
#
loop_
_entity.id
_entity.type
_entity.pdbx_description
1 polymer ?
#
loop_
_entity_poly.entity_id
_entity_poly.type
_entity_poly.pdbx_seq_one_letter_code
_entity_poly.pdbx_strand_id
1 'polypeptide(L)'
;MANFVQLVAVLSLCVLAVVVHAQGGNGGPPPPPASIGNEICTFYTQGGTLLLDGPKVFEMMLIEFGRAIQTLTPMVTQQWMDDVDEDHDKRLNLAECAKLVQRISDSIQRPPQQ
;
A
#
# COMPACT_ATOMS: atom_id res chain seq x y z
N MET A 1 4.91 51.21 -21.27
CA MET A 1 5.17 49.78 -20.99
C MET A 1 5.14 49.59 -19.48
N ALA A 2 4.05 49.04 -18.91
CA ALA A 2 4.02 48.47 -17.55
C ALA A 2 2.60 47.95 -17.18
N ASN A 3 2.12 46.94 -17.90
CA ASN A 3 1.09 46.03 -17.37
C ASN A 3 1.86 44.82 -16.85
N PHE A 4 2.21 44.66 -15.56
CA PHE A 4 2.71 43.36 -15.06
C PHE A 4 2.89 43.17 -13.53
N VAL A 5 2.37 44.02 -12.63
CA VAL A 5 2.83 43.94 -11.21
C VAL A 5 1.77 43.52 -10.17
N GLN A 6 0.48 43.40 -10.50
CA GLN A 6 -0.55 43.16 -9.47
C GLN A 6 -0.99 41.71 -9.24
N LEU A 7 -0.39 40.70 -9.90
CA LEU A 7 -0.84 39.30 -9.78
C LEU A 7 -0.01 38.40 -8.83
N VAL A 8 0.90 38.97 -8.04
CA VAL A 8 1.85 38.16 -7.23
C VAL A 8 1.45 38.06 -5.74
N ALA A 9 0.54 38.92 -5.26
CA ALA A 9 0.29 39.02 -3.81
C ALA A 9 -0.63 37.95 -3.22
N VAL A 10 -1.44 37.23 -4.02
CA VAL A 10 -2.42 36.26 -3.47
C VAL A 10 -1.87 34.83 -3.43
N LEU A 11 -0.76 34.55 -4.11
CA LEU A 11 -0.11 33.22 -4.10
C LEU A 11 0.83 32.98 -2.90
N SER A 12 1.05 34.00 -2.06
CA SER A 12 2.04 33.92 -0.97
C SER A 12 1.53 33.20 0.30
N LEU A 13 0.23 32.87 0.42
CA LEU A 13 -0.28 32.21 1.63
C LEU A 13 -0.27 30.67 1.58
N CYS A 14 -0.05 30.05 0.42
CA CYS A 14 -0.06 28.58 0.31
C CYS A 14 1.32 27.93 0.55
N VAL A 15 2.41 28.71 0.67
CA VAL A 15 3.78 28.15 0.70
C VAL A 15 4.29 27.88 2.13
N LEU A 16 3.60 28.36 3.17
CA LEU A 16 4.07 28.21 4.55
C LEU A 16 3.74 26.85 5.21
N ALA A 17 2.96 25.97 4.56
CA ALA A 17 2.63 24.65 5.12
C ALA A 17 3.63 23.54 4.75
N VAL A 18 4.59 23.78 3.84
CA VAL A 18 5.47 22.71 3.31
C VAL A 18 6.86 22.68 3.97
N VAL A 19 7.22 23.65 4.81
CA VAL A 19 8.61 23.78 5.31
C VAL A 19 8.84 23.15 6.69
N VAL A 20 7.84 22.50 7.31
CA VAL A 20 8.00 21.89 8.66
C VAL A 20 8.32 20.40 8.64
N HIS A 21 8.83 19.85 7.53
CA HIS A 21 9.39 18.48 7.53
C HIS A 21 10.74 18.37 6.81
N ALA A 22 11.49 19.46 6.74
CA ALA A 22 12.90 19.44 6.35
C ALA A 22 13.80 19.46 7.60
N GLN A 23 13.72 18.42 8.42
CA GLN A 23 14.77 18.06 9.35
C GLN A 23 14.97 16.55 9.30
N GLY A 24 16.14 16.13 8.84
CA GLY A 24 16.57 14.73 8.88
C GLY A 24 17.33 14.35 7.62
N GLY A 25 18.64 14.50 7.66
CA GLY A 25 19.53 14.15 6.55
C GLY A 25 19.47 12.67 6.18
N ASN A 26 19.46 12.41 4.88
CA ASN A 26 20.33 11.47 4.19
C ASN A 26 19.97 11.51 2.71
N GLY A 27 20.97 11.76 1.86
CA GLY A 27 20.85 11.71 0.40
C GLY A 27 20.65 10.28 -0.11
N GLY A 28 19.60 9.61 0.35
CA GLY A 28 19.09 8.40 -0.25
C GLY A 28 18.16 8.76 -1.42
N PRO A 29 18.02 7.87 -2.43
CA PRO A 29 16.95 8.00 -3.39
C PRO A 29 15.60 8.12 -2.64
N PRO A 30 14.63 8.90 -3.16
CA PRO A 30 13.31 8.97 -2.56
C PRO A 30 12.81 7.53 -2.34
N PRO A 31 12.20 7.22 -1.19
CA PRO A 31 11.67 5.88 -0.95
C PRO A 31 10.78 5.53 -2.14
N PRO A 32 10.90 4.31 -2.71
CA PRO A 32 10.03 3.90 -3.80
C PRO A 32 8.58 4.16 -3.38
N PRO A 33 7.71 4.57 -4.33
CA PRO A 33 6.31 4.83 -4.01
C PRO A 33 5.78 3.63 -3.22
N ALA A 34 5.20 3.89 -2.04
CA ALA A 34 4.72 2.84 -1.17
C ALA A 34 3.81 1.94 -2.02
N SER A 35 4.20 0.67 -2.17
CA SER A 35 3.35 -0.31 -2.81
C SER A 35 2.03 -0.35 -2.04
N ILE A 36 0.90 -0.46 -2.75
CA ILE A 36 -0.42 -0.57 -2.10
C ILE A 36 -0.45 -1.71 -1.07
N GLY A 37 0.35 -2.76 -1.32
CA GLY A 37 0.62 -3.82 -0.36
C GLY A 37 1.22 -3.35 0.95
N ASN A 38 2.23 -2.47 0.93
CA ASN A 38 2.82 -1.94 2.15
C ASN A 38 1.85 -1.05 2.93
N GLU A 39 1.05 -0.23 2.26
CA GLU A 39 0.08 0.65 2.93
C GLU A 39 -1.00 -0.15 3.66
N ILE A 40 -1.65 -1.07 2.94
CA ILE A 40 -2.68 -1.96 3.50
C ILE A 40 -2.08 -2.81 4.63
N CYS A 41 -0.98 -3.49 4.37
CA CYS A 41 -0.43 -4.43 5.35
C CYS A 41 0.16 -3.75 6.58
N THR A 42 0.62 -2.50 6.49
CA THR A 42 1.03 -1.72 7.67
C THR A 42 -0.14 -1.53 8.63
N PHE A 43 -1.35 -1.30 8.12
CA PHE A 43 -2.54 -1.18 8.95
C PHE A 43 -2.89 -2.51 9.65
N TYR A 44 -3.03 -3.59 8.90
CA TYR A 44 -3.47 -4.88 9.46
C TYR A 44 -2.43 -5.54 10.38
N THR A 45 -1.13 -5.35 10.11
CA THR A 45 -0.03 -5.88 10.93
C THR A 45 0.37 -4.92 12.06
N GLN A 46 -0.29 -3.77 12.20
CA GLN A 46 0.06 -2.72 13.16
C GLN A 46 1.55 -2.33 13.08
N GLY A 47 2.01 -2.01 11.87
CA GLY A 47 3.40 -1.69 11.58
C GLY A 47 4.37 -2.87 11.71
N GLY A 48 3.89 -4.11 11.50
CA GLY A 48 4.68 -5.33 11.60
C GLY A 48 4.80 -5.92 13.02
N THR A 49 4.05 -5.40 13.99
CA THR A 49 4.01 -5.95 15.35
C THR A 49 3.13 -7.19 15.47
N LEU A 50 2.18 -7.37 14.55
CA LEU A 50 1.25 -8.48 14.50
C LEU A 50 1.44 -9.29 13.22
N LEU A 51 1.39 -10.61 13.35
CA LEU A 51 1.35 -11.55 12.23
C LEU A 51 -0.10 -11.89 11.88
N LEU A 52 -0.42 -11.97 10.59
CA LEU A 52 -1.78 -12.22 10.11
C LEU A 52 -2.02 -13.71 9.91
N ASP A 53 -3.01 -14.28 10.60
CA ASP A 53 -3.45 -15.65 10.37
C ASP A 53 -4.48 -15.75 9.22
N GLY A 54 -4.82 -16.99 8.84
CA GLY A 54 -5.75 -17.29 7.74
C GLY A 54 -7.06 -16.49 7.77
N PRO A 55 -7.80 -16.53 8.89
CA PRO A 55 -9.03 -15.74 9.02
C PRO A 55 -8.80 -14.23 8.84
N LYS A 56 -7.72 -13.67 9.40
CA LYS A 56 -7.42 -12.23 9.25
C LYS A 56 -7.03 -11.86 7.83
N VAL A 57 -6.26 -12.70 7.15
CA VAL A 57 -5.92 -12.48 5.74
C VAL A 57 -7.17 -12.57 4.87
N PHE A 58 -8.07 -13.53 5.12
CA PHE A 58 -9.33 -13.65 4.40
C PHE A 58 -10.22 -12.42 4.59
N GLU A 59 -10.39 -11.96 5.83
CA GLU A 59 -11.13 -10.74 6.15
C GLU A 59 -10.54 -9.53 5.42
N MET A 60 -9.23 -9.34 5.49
CA MET A 60 -8.51 -8.26 4.79
C MET A 60 -8.77 -8.33 3.28
N MET A 61 -8.63 -9.50 2.64
CA MET A 61 -8.86 -9.63 1.19
C MET A 61 -10.30 -9.32 0.80
N LEU A 62 -11.26 -9.68 1.64
CA LEU A 62 -12.67 -9.42 1.38
C LEU A 62 -12.99 -7.92 1.48
N ILE A 63 -12.37 -7.22 2.43
CA ILE A 63 -12.54 -5.77 2.60
C ILE A 63 -11.88 -5.01 1.44
N GLU A 64 -10.61 -5.31 1.14
CA GLU A 64 -9.82 -4.53 0.18
C GLU A 64 -10.16 -4.91 -1.28
N PHE A 65 -10.47 -6.18 -1.55
CA PHE A 65 -10.62 -6.70 -2.91
C PHE A 65 -11.93 -7.45 -3.19
N GLY A 66 -12.82 -7.61 -2.22
CA GLY A 66 -14.02 -8.44 -2.37
C GLY A 66 -14.97 -7.99 -3.50
N ARG A 67 -14.91 -6.71 -3.90
CA ARG A 67 -15.66 -6.20 -5.06
C ARG A 67 -15.04 -6.59 -6.40
N ALA A 68 -13.73 -6.82 -6.44
CA ALA A 68 -12.98 -7.14 -7.65
C ALA A 68 -12.80 -8.65 -7.86
N ILE A 69 -12.78 -9.44 -6.77
CA ILE A 69 -12.51 -10.88 -6.81
C ILE A 69 -13.78 -11.67 -6.45
N GLN A 70 -14.52 -12.11 -7.46
CA GLN A 70 -15.75 -12.89 -7.25
C GLN A 70 -15.48 -14.33 -6.75
N THR A 71 -14.26 -14.84 -6.94
CA THR A 71 -13.84 -16.20 -6.57
C THR A 71 -13.15 -16.27 -5.21
N LEU A 72 -13.16 -15.19 -4.44
CA LEU A 72 -12.52 -15.15 -3.13
C LEU A 72 -13.23 -16.12 -2.18
N THR A 73 -12.53 -17.19 -1.79
CA THR A 73 -13.00 -18.18 -0.83
C THR A 73 -11.90 -18.46 0.18
N PRO A 74 -12.22 -18.97 1.39
CA PRO A 74 -11.21 -19.31 2.38
C PRO A 74 -10.12 -20.26 1.85
N MET A 75 -10.50 -21.20 0.98
CA MET A 75 -9.57 -22.16 0.38
C MET A 75 -8.58 -21.48 -0.58
N VAL A 76 -9.07 -20.55 -1.41
CA VAL A 76 -8.22 -19.76 -2.32
C VAL A 76 -7.29 -18.85 -1.54
N THR A 77 -7.79 -18.22 -0.48
CA THR A 77 -6.96 -17.37 0.39
C THR A 77 -5.87 -18.17 1.08
N GLN A 78 -6.18 -19.37 1.58
CA GLN A 78 -5.17 -20.25 2.18
C GLN A 78 -4.08 -20.59 1.17
N GLN A 79 -4.46 -20.97 -0.06
CA GLN A 79 -3.49 -21.25 -1.12
C GLN A 79 -2.58 -20.04 -1.40
N TRP A 80 -3.16 -18.84 -1.47
CA TRP A 80 -2.36 -17.63 -1.68
C TRP A 80 -1.43 -17.29 -0.51
N MET A 81 -1.85 -17.58 0.72
CA MET A 81 -0.98 -17.47 1.88
C MET A 81 0.18 -18.45 1.77
N ASP A 82 -0.10 -19.72 1.48
CA ASP A 82 0.94 -20.75 1.34
C ASP A 82 1.96 -20.39 0.24
N ASP A 83 1.55 -19.64 -0.80
CA ASP A 83 2.44 -19.18 -1.88
C ASP A 83 3.40 -18.03 -1.47
N VAL A 84 3.10 -17.29 -0.39
CA VAL A 84 3.89 -16.12 0.05
C VAL A 84 4.47 -16.27 1.45
N ASP A 85 4.00 -17.24 2.21
CA ASP A 85 4.50 -17.65 3.53
C ASP A 85 5.86 -18.34 3.33
N GLU A 86 6.94 -17.55 3.40
CA GLU A 86 8.29 -17.99 3.08
C GLU A 86 8.93 -18.78 4.23
N ASP A 87 8.48 -18.54 5.46
CA ASP A 87 8.97 -19.23 6.65
C ASP A 87 8.06 -20.40 7.11
N HIS A 88 6.94 -20.61 6.42
CA HIS A 88 5.98 -21.69 6.61
C HIS A 88 5.36 -21.74 8.01
N ASP A 89 5.18 -20.58 8.64
CA ASP A 89 4.60 -20.46 9.99
C ASP A 89 3.05 -20.37 9.98
N LYS A 90 2.44 -20.36 8.78
CA LYS A 90 1.00 -20.21 8.51
C LYS A 90 0.44 -18.85 8.89
N ARG A 91 1.30 -17.87 9.05
CA ARG A 91 0.96 -16.47 9.31
C ARG A 91 1.76 -15.62 8.33
N LEU A 92 1.28 -14.41 8.10
CA LEU A 92 2.00 -13.47 7.26
C LEU A 92 2.56 -12.35 8.12
N ASN A 93 3.86 -12.14 8.02
CA ASN A 93 4.49 -10.91 8.47
C ASN A 93 4.19 -9.75 7.51
N LEU A 94 4.64 -8.54 7.86
CA LEU A 94 4.41 -7.34 7.04
C LEU A 94 4.88 -7.50 5.59
N ALA A 95 6.06 -8.10 5.38
CA ALA A 95 6.63 -8.26 4.05
C ALA A 95 5.85 -9.28 3.20
N GLU A 96 5.47 -10.41 3.79
CA GLU A 96 4.71 -11.46 3.11
C GLU A 96 3.28 -11.01 2.79
N CYS A 97 2.65 -10.31 3.73
CA CYS A 97 1.37 -9.64 3.48
C CYS A 97 1.49 -8.67 2.31
N ALA A 98 2.50 -7.80 2.31
CA ALA A 98 2.67 -6.80 1.25
C ALA A 98 2.90 -7.45 -0.12
N LYS A 99 3.68 -8.55 -0.18
CA LYS A 99 3.87 -9.37 -1.39
C LYS A 99 2.55 -9.92 -1.90
N LEU A 100 1.74 -10.50 -1.00
CA LEU A 100 0.43 -11.05 -1.33
C LEU A 100 -0.50 -9.98 -1.90
N VAL A 101 -0.69 -8.88 -1.17
CA VAL A 101 -1.58 -7.78 -1.59
C VAL A 101 -1.12 -7.17 -2.92
N GLN A 102 0.18 -7.01 -3.13
CA GLN A 102 0.70 -6.52 -4.41
C GLN A 102 0.40 -7.48 -5.56
N ARG A 103 0.64 -8.78 -5.39
CA ARG A 103 0.35 -9.80 -6.41
C ARG A 103 -1.13 -9.76 -6.82
N ILE A 104 -2.03 -9.65 -5.86
CA ILE A 104 -3.47 -9.59 -6.11
C ILE A 104 -3.85 -8.29 -6.80
N SER A 105 -3.35 -7.15 -6.34
CA SER A 105 -3.58 -5.85 -6.99
C SER A 105 -3.15 -5.88 -8.46
N ASP A 106 -1.96 -6.41 -8.75
CA ASP A 106 -1.43 -6.54 -10.11
C ASP A 106 -2.32 -7.44 -11.00
N SER A 107 -2.86 -8.52 -10.43
CA SER A 107 -3.76 -9.44 -11.15
C SER A 107 -5.10 -8.82 -11.53
N ILE A 108 -5.60 -7.90 -10.69
CA ILE A 108 -6.86 -7.18 -10.94
C ILE A 108 -6.64 -6.06 -11.94
N GLN A 109 -5.51 -5.35 -11.85
CA GLN A 109 -5.22 -4.19 -12.68
C GLN A 109 -4.80 -4.56 -14.11
N ARG A 110 -4.25 -5.77 -14.33
CA ARG A 110 -3.96 -6.21 -15.70
C ARG A 110 -5.27 -6.40 -16.47
N PRO A 111 -5.45 -5.72 -17.62
CA PRO A 111 -6.54 -6.08 -18.52
C PRO A 111 -6.36 -7.55 -18.93
N PRO A 112 -7.45 -8.33 -19.04
CA PRO A 112 -7.36 -9.71 -19.50
C PRO A 112 -6.70 -9.69 -20.88
N GLN A 113 -5.51 -10.30 -20.98
CA GLN A 113 -4.88 -10.51 -22.28
C GLN A 113 -5.74 -11.52 -23.02
N GLN A 114 -6.48 -11.03 -24.03
CA GLN A 114 -7.28 -11.84 -24.95
C GLN A 114 -6.38 -12.70 -25.84
#